data_AF-A0A1F4DZ40-F1
#
_entry.id   AF-A0A1F4DZ40-F1
#
_cell.length_a   1.000
_cell.length_b   1.000
_cell.length_c   1.000
_cell.angle_alpha   90.00
_cell.angle_beta   90.00
_cell.angle_gamma   90.00
#
_symmetry.space_group_name_H-M   'P 1'
#
loop_
_entity.id
_entity.type
_entity.pdbx_description
1 polymer ?
#
loop_
_entity_poly.entity_id
_entity_poly.type
_entity_poly.pdbx_seq_one_letter_code
_entity_poly.pdbx_strand_id
1 'polypeptide(L)' 'MYIADGYGNACVHKYSKEGKLLFSWGEPGRGPGQFILLHGIGVDSAGRVYVCDRENSRVQIFKPDGE' A
#
# COMPACT_ATOMS: atom_id res chain seq x y z
N MET A 1 -0.21 -9.18 7.08
CA MET A 1 0.98 -8.91 6.27
C MET A 1 0.59 -7.94 5.18
N TYR A 2 1.40 -6.93 4.90
CA TYR A 2 1.15 -6.00 3.79
C TYR A 2 2.20 -6.19 2.71
N ILE A 3 1.78 -6.19 1.45
CA ILE A 3 2.65 -6.36 0.28
C ILE A 3 2.44 -5.19 -0.66
N ALA A 4 3.52 -4.48 -1.00
CA ALA A 4 3.50 -3.45 -2.03
C ALA A 4 3.70 -4.10 -3.40
N ASP A 5 2.68 -4.02 -4.26
CA ASP A 5 2.72 -4.54 -5.63
C ASP A 5 2.74 -3.38 -6.63
N GLY A 6 3.94 -2.83 -6.83
CA GLY A 6 4.14 -1.61 -7.60
C GLY A 6 4.21 -1.80 -9.11
N TYR A 7 4.86 -2.86 -9.60
CA TYR A 7 5.05 -3.03 -11.03
C TYR A 7 3.79 -3.57 -11.70
N GLY A 8 3.07 -2.71 -12.41
CA GLY A 8 1.88 -3.06 -13.20
C GLY A 8 0.57 -2.95 -12.41
N ASN A 9 0.54 -3.41 -11.16
CA ASN A 9 -0.70 -3.43 -10.37
C ASN A 9 -0.98 -2.12 -9.61
N ALA A 10 0.06 -1.37 -9.24
CA ALA A 10 -0.04 -0.09 -8.53
C ALA A 10 -0.95 -0.17 -7.28
N CYS A 11 -0.85 -1.26 -6.51
CA CYS A 11 -1.72 -1.49 -5.36
C CYS A 11 -0.97 -2.12 -4.18
N VAL A 12 -1.62 -2.10 -3.02
CA VAL A 12 -1.18 -2.81 -1.81
C VAL A 12 -2.14 -3.95 -1.53
N HIS A 13 -1.60 -5.09 -1.10
CA HIS A 13 -2.37 -6.23 -0.63
C HIS A 13 -2.23 -6.42 0.87
N LYS A 14 -3.34 -6.75 1.54
CA LYS A 14 -3.33 -7.23 2.92
C LYS A 14 -3.63 -8.72 2.96
N TYR A 15 -2.74 -9.48 3.58
CA TYR A 15 -2.88 -10.92 3.82
C TYR A 15 -3.03 -11.25 5.31
N SER A 16 -3.75 -12.34 5.60
CA SER A 16 -3.74 -13.00 6.91
C SER A 16 -2.37 -13.63 7.19
N LYS A 17 -2.15 -14.09 8.43
CA LYS A 17 -0.89 -14.77 8.80
C LYS A 17 -0.75 -16.14 8.11
N GLU A 18 -1.87 -16.71 7.72
CA GLU A 18 -2.01 -18.00 7.02
C GLU A 18 -1.90 -17.84 5.49
N GLY A 19 -1.63 -16.62 4.99
CA GLY A 19 -1.45 -16.35 3.56
C GLY A 19 -2.75 -16.15 2.78
N LYS A 20 -3.89 -15.98 3.46
CA LYS A 20 -5.17 -15.66 2.78
C LYS A 20 -5.22 -14.17 2.43
N LEU A 21 -5.51 -13.84 1.18
CA LEU A 21 -5.79 -12.44 0.78
C LEU A 21 -7.04 -11.94 1.50
N LEU A 22 -6.93 -10.81 2.18
CA LEU A 22 -8.03 -10.15 2.89
C LEU A 22 -8.66 -9.08 2.01
N PHE A 23 -7.85 -8.15 1.51
CA PHE A 23 -8.27 -7.11 0.56
C PHE A 23 -7.05 -6.46 -0.11
N SER A 24 -7.33 -5.66 -1.13
CA SER A 24 -6.35 -4.84 -1.85
C SER A 24 -6.86 -3.41 -1.96
N TRP A 25 -5.96 -2.45 -2.02
CA TRP A 25 -6.32 -1.05 -2.31
C TRP A 25 -5.27 -0.38 -3.18
N GLY A 26 -5.72 0.62 -3.93
CA GLY A 26 -4.89 1.38 -4.86
C GLY A 26 -5.17 1.07 -6.32
N GLU A 27 -4.85 2.06 -7.15
CA GLU A 27 -4.99 2.04 -8.60
C GLU A 27 -3.96 3.00 -9.21
N PRO A 28 -3.64 2.88 -10.52
CA PRO A 28 -2.72 3.79 -11.19
C PRO A 28 -3.16 5.25 -11.10
N GLY A 29 -2.28 6.15 -10.61
CA GLY A 29 -2.55 7.59 -10.63
C GLY A 29 -1.79 8.41 -9.59
N ARG A 30 -2.19 9.67 -9.45
CA ARG A 30 -1.52 10.68 -8.59
C ARG A 30 -2.40 11.20 -7.45
N GLY A 31 -3.69 10.84 -7.42
CA GLY A 31 -4.63 11.24 -6.38
C GLY A 31 -4.44 10.48 -5.06
N PRO A 32 -5.13 10.86 -3.99
CA PRO A 32 -5.16 10.09 -2.74
C PRO A 32 -5.55 8.63 -2.98
N GLY A 33 -4.81 7.70 -2.39
CA GLY A 33 -5.04 6.26 -2.58
C GLY A 33 -4.55 5.69 -3.91
N GLN A 34 -4.17 6.53 -4.88
CA GLN A 34 -3.58 6.08 -6.14
C GLN A 34 -2.06 5.98 -6.05
N PHE A 35 -1.46 5.16 -6.92
CA PHE A 35 -0.02 4.96 -6.98
C PHE A 35 0.52 4.98 -8.41
N ILE A 36 1.77 5.41 -8.62
CA ILE A 36 2.45 5.17 -9.91
C ILE A 36 3.43 4.02 -9.77
N LEU A 37 4.27 4.02 -8.74
CA LEU A 37 5.25 2.95 -8.52
C LEU A 37 5.62 2.84 -7.04
N LEU A 38 4.77 2.15 -6.27
CA LEU A 38 5.03 1.90 -4.86
C LEU A 38 6.04 0.75 -4.66
N HIS A 39 6.97 0.91 -3.73
CA HIS A 39 7.97 -0.12 -3.41
C HIS A 39 8.21 -0.32 -1.92
N GLY A 40 8.18 0.78 -1.15
CA GLY A 40 8.38 0.72 0.29
C GLY A 40 7.04 0.58 1.01
N ILE A 41 6.98 -0.35 1.97
CA ILE A 41 5.86 -0.44 2.90
C ILE A 41 6.36 -0.68 4.32
N GLY A 42 5.80 0.05 5.29
CA GLY A 42 6.12 -0.08 6.70
C GLY A 42 4.87 0.09 7.56
N VAL A 43 4.89 -0.48 8.77
CA VAL A 43 3.79 -0.37 9.74
C VAL A 43 4.36 0.07 11.08
N ASP A 44 3.75 1.08 11.71
CA ASP A 44 4.16 1.52 13.05
C ASP A 44 3.42 0.78 14.18
N SER A 45 3.76 1.08 15.43
CA SER A 45 3.16 0.44 16.61
C SER A 45 1.67 0.76 16.80
N ALA A 46 1.15 1.79 16.12
CA ALA A 46 -0.27 2.12 16.10
C ALA A 46 -1.02 1.43 14.94
N GLY A 47 -0.31 0.66 14.11
CA GLY A 47 -0.88 -0.04 12.96
C GLY A 47 -1.03 0.81 11.71
N ARG A 48 -0.53 2.06 11.69
CA ARG A 48 -0.59 2.90 10.48
C ARG A 48 0.35 2.35 9.42
N VAL A 49 -0.12 2.32 8.18
CA VAL A 49 0.59 1.76 7.03
C VAL A 49 1.19 2.90 6.21
N TYR A 50 2.51 2.93 6.09
CA TYR A 50 3.26 3.92 5.33
C TYR A 50 3.63 3.29 3.99
N VAL A 51 3.26 3.94 2.89
CA VAL A 51 3.52 3.46 1.54
C VAL A 51 4.32 4.52 0.78
N CYS A 52 5.52 4.14 0.34
CA CYS A 52 6.42 4.99 -0.42
C CYS A 52 6.16 4.80 -1.92
N ASP A 53 5.71 5.86 -2.58
CA ASP A 53 5.43 5.90 -4.01
C ASP A 53 6.55 6.66 -4.73
N ARG A 54 7.41 5.91 -5.41
CA ARG A 54 8.67 6.41 -5.98
C ARG A 54 8.41 7.47 -7.06
N GLU A 55 7.50 7.19 -7.97
CA GLU A 55 7.25 8.05 -9.14
C GLU A 55 6.32 9.22 -8.83
N ASN A 56 5.56 9.16 -7.73
CA ASN A 56 4.86 10.32 -7.19
C ASN A 56 5.70 11.12 -6.18
N SER A 57 6.93 10.71 -5.87
CA SER A 57 7.82 11.39 -4.92
C SER A 57 7.14 11.69 -3.57
N ARG A 58 6.37 10.75 -3.04
CA ARG A 58 5.58 10.95 -1.82
C ARG A 58 5.50 9.69 -0.96
N VAL A 59 5.10 9.91 0.29
CA VAL A 59 4.63 8.87 1.20
C VAL A 59 3.15 9.11 1.48
N GLN A 60 2.34 8.06 1.38
CA GLN A 60 0.94 8.07 1.83
C GLN A 60 0.83 7.22 3.10
N ILE A 61 -0.01 7.65 4.04
CA ILE A 61 -0.24 6.98 5.32
C ILE A 61 -1.70 6.55 5.37
N PHE A 62 -1.92 5.26 5.61
CA PHE A 62 -3.24 4.65 5.67
C PHE A 62 -3.48 4.07 7.06
N LYS A 63 -4.76 3.94 7.41
CA LYS A 63 -5.23 3.08 8.49
C LYS A 63 -4.97 1.60 8.16
N PRO A 64 -5.05 0.69 9.16
CA PRO A 64 -4.84 -0.73 8.92
C PRO A 64 -5.79 -1.38 7.90
N ASP A 65 -6.95 -0.79 7.65
CA ASP A 65 -7.96 -1.22 6.68
C ASP A 65 -7.77 -0.63 5.27
N GLY A 66 -6.76 0.22 5.06
CA GLY A 66 -6.42 0.76 3.74
C GLY A 66 -7.05 2.12 3.41
N GLU A 67 -7.74 2.76 4.36
CA GLU A 67 -8.26 4.13 4.25
C GLU A 67 -7.24 5.22 4.62
#